data_AF-A0A5N6RED6-F1
#
_entry.id   AF-A0A5N6RED6-F1
#
_cell.length_a   1.000
_cell.length_b   1.000
_cell.length_c   1.000
_cell.angle_alpha   90.00
_cell.angle_beta   90.00
_cell.angle_gamma   90.00
#
_symmetry.space_group_name_H-M   'P 1'
#
loop_
_entity.id
_entity.type
_entity.pdbx_description
1 polymer ?
#
loop_
_entity_poly.entity_id
_entity_poly.type
_entity_poly.pdbx_seq_one_letter_code
_entity_poly.pdbx_strand_id
1 'polypeptide(L)'
;MASSFHFLLFCSLLFLISPSTVASATTSFRPKALVLPVSKDASTVQYLAQLNQRTPFVPVKLTVDLGGQFLWVECEQDYVSSTNQPVLCDSTQCSILKVKVFCQDCASDPNLPGCHNITCPLLLDNSVIGTGTEGALFTDVFSIQSTDGSNPGRVVFVPKLTFSCSPTFILDGLASGVKGMAGLGRTEISLPSQISAAFRFSRKFAICLSSSTRDNGVIFFGGGSYVMLPNIDVSKSLIYTPLIFNPVSTASAYQLTR
;
A
#
# COMPACT_ATOMS: atom_id res chain seq x y z
N MET A 1 -50.96 39.08 -43.37
CA MET A 1 -50.01 38.01 -43.00
C MET A 1 -49.05 38.55 -41.94
N ALA A 2 -49.44 38.52 -40.65
CA ALA A 2 -48.57 38.99 -39.56
C ALA A 2 -48.78 38.22 -38.23
N SER A 3 -49.66 37.22 -38.20
CA SER A 3 -50.08 36.55 -36.96
C SER A 3 -49.37 35.23 -36.67
N SER A 4 -48.65 34.63 -37.64
CA SER A 4 -48.05 33.29 -37.45
C SER A 4 -46.67 33.32 -36.75
N PHE A 5 -45.95 34.43 -36.83
CA PHE A 5 -44.59 34.52 -36.27
C PHE A 5 -44.56 34.70 -34.73
N HIS A 6 -45.59 35.28 -34.13
CA HIS A 6 -45.64 35.44 -32.66
C HIS A 6 -45.94 34.14 -31.90
N PHE A 7 -46.66 33.20 -32.52
CA PHE A 7 -47.00 31.93 -31.87
C PHE A 7 -45.79 30.99 -31.77
N LEU A 8 -44.89 31.02 -32.76
CA LEU A 8 -43.66 30.24 -32.76
C LEU A 8 -42.63 30.72 -31.74
N LEU A 9 -42.59 32.02 -31.44
CA LEU A 9 -41.67 32.59 -30.45
C LEU A 9 -42.10 32.29 -29.00
N PHE A 10 -43.40 32.07 -28.77
CA PHE A 10 -43.92 31.73 -27.44
C PHE A 10 -43.72 30.23 -27.13
N CYS A 11 -43.84 29.35 -28.13
CA CYS A 11 -43.59 27.92 -27.94
C CYS A 11 -42.11 27.57 -27.67
N SER A 12 -41.15 28.38 -28.16
CA SER A 12 -39.72 28.14 -27.90
C SER A 12 -39.28 28.54 -26.48
N LEU A 13 -40.05 29.40 -25.78
CA LEU A 13 -39.77 29.80 -24.40
C LEU A 13 -40.28 28.79 -23.36
N LEU A 14 -41.24 27.93 -23.71
CA LEU A 14 -41.80 26.92 -22.80
C LEU A 14 -40.96 25.63 -22.71
N PHE A 15 -39.98 25.44 -23.59
CA PHE A 15 -39.10 24.26 -23.59
C PHE A 15 -37.83 24.39 -22.72
N LEU A 16 -37.65 25.49 -22.00
CA LEU A 16 -36.43 25.75 -21.20
C LEU A 16 -36.57 25.45 -19.69
N ILE A 17 -37.71 24.95 -19.23
CA ILE A 17 -37.89 24.57 -17.81
C ILE A 17 -37.66 23.06 -17.65
N SER A 18 -36.41 22.63 -17.89
CA SER A 18 -35.95 21.32 -17.45
C SER A 18 -35.75 21.38 -15.93
N PRO A 19 -36.41 20.52 -15.12
CA PRO A 19 -36.14 20.46 -13.69
C PRO A 19 -34.70 20.00 -13.51
N SER A 20 -33.84 20.92 -13.07
CA SER A 20 -32.45 20.62 -12.74
C SER A 20 -32.48 19.72 -11.52
N THR A 21 -32.39 18.41 -11.73
CA THR A 21 -32.10 17.47 -10.64
C THR A 21 -30.71 17.83 -10.15
N VAL A 22 -30.65 18.54 -9.02
CA VAL A 22 -29.39 18.79 -8.31
C VAL A 22 -28.91 17.44 -7.80
N ALA A 23 -28.14 16.74 -8.63
CA ALA A 23 -27.37 15.59 -8.20
C ALA A 23 -26.41 16.11 -7.13
N SER A 24 -26.70 15.82 -5.86
CA SER A 24 -25.74 16.03 -4.79
C SER A 24 -24.50 15.23 -5.14
N ALA A 25 -23.46 15.91 -5.59
CA ALA A 25 -22.17 15.31 -5.83
C ALA A 25 -21.71 14.75 -4.47
N THR A 26 -21.83 13.43 -4.29
CA THR A 26 -21.19 12.75 -3.18
C THR A 26 -19.70 12.96 -3.35
N THR A 27 -19.14 13.92 -2.63
CA THR A 27 -17.70 14.15 -2.65
C THR A 27 -17.05 12.88 -2.11
N SER A 28 -16.33 12.17 -2.98
CA SER A 28 -15.58 10.99 -2.58
C SER A 28 -14.54 11.44 -1.55
N PHE A 29 -14.71 11.06 -0.27
CA PHE A 29 -13.71 11.45 0.73
C PHE A 29 -12.42 10.70 0.44
N ARG A 30 -11.36 11.50 0.38
CA ARG A 30 -10.01 11.10 0.11
C ARG A 30 -9.14 11.64 1.23
N PRO A 31 -8.56 10.78 2.07
CA PRO A 31 -7.73 11.25 3.17
C PRO A 31 -6.46 11.91 2.64
N LYS A 32 -5.99 12.94 3.33
CA LYS A 32 -4.71 13.61 3.03
C LYS A 32 -3.51 12.94 3.72
N ALA A 33 -3.78 12.20 4.78
CA ALA A 33 -2.82 11.41 5.52
C ALA A 33 -3.47 10.16 6.12
N LEU A 34 -2.63 9.16 6.37
CA LEU A 34 -2.99 7.90 7.05
C LEU A 34 -2.10 7.72 8.27
N VAL A 35 -2.55 6.90 9.21
CA VAL A 35 -1.84 6.65 10.46
C VAL A 35 -1.80 5.16 10.77
N LEU A 36 -0.65 4.71 11.26
CA LEU A 36 -0.39 3.34 11.66
C LEU A 36 0.28 3.33 13.04
N PRO A 37 -0.40 2.86 14.09
CA PRO A 37 0.23 2.65 15.39
C PRO A 37 1.35 1.61 15.29
N VAL A 38 2.43 1.83 16.03
CA VAL A 38 3.59 0.93 16.05
C VAL A 38 4.00 0.64 17.49
N SER A 39 4.06 -0.64 17.86
CA SER A 39 4.48 -1.09 19.18
C SER A 39 5.87 -1.70 19.12
N LYS A 40 6.69 -1.50 20.15
CA LYS A 40 7.97 -2.20 20.29
C LYS A 40 7.78 -3.56 20.96
N ASP A 41 8.25 -4.62 20.32
CA ASP A 41 8.28 -5.95 20.91
C ASP A 41 9.41 -6.06 21.94
N ALA A 42 9.11 -6.58 23.13
CA ALA A 42 10.07 -6.65 24.22
C ALA A 42 11.13 -7.73 24.01
N SER A 43 10.77 -8.83 23.35
CA SER A 43 11.67 -9.98 23.20
C SER A 43 12.68 -9.79 22.06
N THR A 44 12.23 -9.23 20.94
CA THR A 44 13.03 -9.10 19.72
C THR A 44 13.52 -7.67 19.48
N VAL A 45 13.00 -6.69 20.23
CA VAL A 45 13.26 -5.26 20.03
C VAL A 45 12.77 -4.75 18.66
N GLN A 46 12.00 -5.56 17.92
CA GLN A 46 11.40 -5.20 16.65
C GLN A 46 10.23 -4.23 16.85
N TYR A 47 9.98 -3.41 15.82
CA TYR A 47 8.82 -2.54 15.79
C TYR A 47 7.72 -3.21 14.97
N LEU A 48 6.55 -3.35 15.58
CA LEU A 48 5.42 -4.08 15.01
C LEU A 48 4.30 -3.12 14.68
N ALA A 49 3.71 -3.30 13.51
CA ALA A 49 2.48 -2.64 13.10
C ALA A 49 1.39 -3.69 12.81
N GLN A 50 0.15 -3.24 12.74
CA GLN A 50 -0.97 -4.09 12.36
C GLN A 50 -1.79 -3.42 11.28
N LEU A 51 -1.96 -4.12 10.16
CA LEU A 51 -2.89 -3.75 9.09
C LEU A 51 -4.00 -4.79 9.05
N ASN A 52 -5.19 -4.40 8.61
CA ASN A 52 -6.21 -5.40 8.29
C ASN A 52 -6.12 -5.70 6.79
N GLN A 53 -6.16 -6.98 6.46
CA GLN A 53 -6.09 -7.50 5.09
C GLN A 53 -7.23 -8.49 4.86
N ARG A 54 -7.47 -8.86 3.60
CA ARG A 54 -8.34 -9.97 3.17
C ARG A 54 -9.83 -9.62 3.20
N THR A 55 -10.62 -10.51 2.61
CA THR A 55 -12.08 -10.53 2.74
C THR A 55 -12.53 -11.91 3.23
N PRO A 56 -13.11 -12.02 4.45
CA PRO A 56 -13.34 -10.95 5.43
C PRO A 56 -12.03 -10.39 6.02
N PHE A 57 -12.07 -9.16 6.52
CA PHE A 57 -10.89 -8.52 7.10
C PHE A 57 -10.37 -9.27 8.33
N VAL A 58 -9.07 -9.55 8.33
CA VAL A 58 -8.33 -10.10 9.46
C VAL A 58 -7.15 -9.20 9.81
N PRO A 59 -6.81 -9.05 11.10
CA PRO A 59 -5.62 -8.32 11.52
C PRO A 59 -4.36 -9.12 11.16
N VAL A 60 -3.43 -8.46 10.48
CA VAL A 60 -2.12 -9.01 10.10
C VAL A 60 -1.05 -8.20 10.82
N LYS A 61 -0.38 -8.84 11.77
CA LYS A 61 0.74 -8.26 12.52
C LYS A 61 2.01 -8.36 11.67
N LEU A 62 2.72 -7.25 11.53
CA LEU A 62 3.84 -7.10 10.61
C LEU A 62 5.02 -6.45 11.32
N THR A 63 6.23 -6.94 11.08
CA THR A 63 7.44 -6.22 11.48
C THR A 63 7.68 -5.05 10.52
N VAL A 64 7.94 -3.86 11.05
CA VAL A 64 8.24 -2.67 10.26
C VAL A 64 9.66 -2.76 9.74
N ASP A 65 9.82 -2.71 8.42
CA ASP A 65 11.12 -2.70 7.77
C ASP A 65 11.30 -1.39 6.99
N LEU A 66 12.14 -0.50 7.51
CA LEU A 66 12.42 0.78 6.88
C LEU A 66 13.15 0.62 5.52
N GLY A 67 14.01 -0.39 5.40
CA GLY A 67 14.75 -0.70 4.17
C GLY A 67 14.02 -1.65 3.23
N GLY A 68 13.02 -2.36 3.75
CA GLY A 68 12.27 -3.40 3.06
C GLY A 68 11.61 -2.89 1.77
N GLN A 69 11.74 -3.65 0.70
CA GLN A 69 11.34 -3.22 -0.64
C GLN A 69 9.83 -3.20 -0.83
N PHE A 70 9.08 -4.06 -0.13
CA PHE A 70 7.64 -4.20 -0.29
C PHE A 70 7.05 -4.90 0.93
N LEU A 71 5.72 -4.91 1.02
CA LEU A 71 5.01 -5.75 1.97
C LEU A 71 5.10 -7.21 1.53
N TRP A 72 5.41 -8.10 2.45
CA TRP A 72 5.24 -9.54 2.25
C TRP A 72 4.54 -10.18 3.45
N VAL A 73 3.76 -11.21 3.18
CA VAL A 73 2.91 -11.90 4.16
C VAL A 73 3.00 -13.41 3.94
N GLU A 74 3.06 -14.16 5.03
CA GLU A 74 3.04 -15.62 5.00
C GLU A 74 1.67 -16.12 4.52
N CYS A 75 1.67 -16.94 3.48
CA CYS A 75 0.46 -17.38 2.78
C CYS A 75 0.28 -18.90 2.70
N GLU A 76 1.23 -19.71 3.18
CA GLU A 76 1.13 -21.17 3.15
C GLU A 76 0.12 -21.70 4.17
N GLN A 77 -0.03 -21.01 5.30
CA GLN A 77 -0.88 -21.40 6.41
C GLN A 77 -2.09 -20.46 6.52
N ASP A 78 -3.28 -21.02 6.34
CA ASP A 78 -4.56 -20.37 6.65
C ASP A 78 -4.78 -19.01 5.97
N TYR A 79 -4.23 -18.82 4.75
CA TYR A 79 -4.53 -17.66 3.93
C TYR A 79 -5.86 -17.85 3.21
N VAL A 80 -6.93 -17.28 3.78
CA VAL A 80 -8.28 -17.29 3.19
C VAL A 80 -8.73 -15.87 2.89
N SER A 81 -9.04 -15.60 1.62
CA SER A 81 -9.55 -14.30 1.18
C SER A 81 -10.27 -14.42 -0.16
N SER A 82 -11.49 -13.89 -0.27
CA SER A 82 -12.23 -13.86 -1.54
C SER A 82 -11.77 -12.75 -2.49
N THR A 83 -10.91 -11.84 -2.04
CA THR A 83 -10.39 -10.71 -2.83
C THR A 83 -8.91 -10.86 -3.20
N ASN A 84 -8.28 -11.95 -2.78
CA ASN A 84 -6.90 -12.26 -3.17
C ASN A 84 -6.84 -12.61 -4.67
N GLN A 85 -5.94 -11.96 -5.39
CA GLN A 85 -5.73 -12.18 -6.82
C GLN A 85 -4.25 -12.29 -7.13
N PRO A 86 -3.79 -13.35 -7.83
CA PRO A 86 -2.42 -13.44 -8.28
C PRO A 86 -2.14 -12.33 -9.30
N VAL A 87 -0.95 -11.74 -9.22
CA VAL A 87 -0.47 -10.82 -10.26
C VAL A 87 0.21 -11.66 -11.32
N LEU A 88 -0.35 -11.71 -12.53
CA LEU A 88 0.19 -12.52 -13.61
C LEU A 88 1.45 -11.89 -14.23
N CYS A 89 2.34 -12.72 -14.77
CA CYS A 89 3.59 -12.30 -15.42
C CYS A 89 3.40 -11.28 -16.55
N ASP A 90 2.32 -11.37 -17.32
CA ASP A 90 2.00 -10.48 -18.46
C ASP A 90 1.34 -9.16 -18.03
N SER A 91 1.08 -8.99 -16.73
CA SER A 91 0.46 -7.78 -16.20
C SER A 91 1.39 -6.56 -16.26
N THR A 92 0.78 -5.38 -16.34
CA THR A 92 1.52 -4.11 -16.25
C THR A 92 2.19 -3.95 -14.89
N GLN A 93 1.56 -4.47 -13.82
CA GLN A 93 2.11 -4.49 -12.47
C GLN A 93 3.44 -5.28 -12.41
N CYS A 94 3.49 -6.49 -12.99
CA CYS A 94 4.72 -7.28 -13.03
C CYS A 94 5.79 -6.61 -13.90
N SER A 95 5.37 -6.02 -15.03
CA SER A 95 6.27 -5.31 -15.96
C SER A 95 7.01 -4.13 -15.31
N ILE A 96 6.34 -3.38 -14.42
CA ILE A 96 6.94 -2.24 -13.70
C ILE A 96 8.10 -2.68 -12.81
N LEU A 97 8.03 -3.90 -12.25
CA LEU A 97 9.05 -4.43 -11.35
C LEU A 97 10.32 -4.88 -12.08
N LYS A 98 10.32 -4.84 -13.43
CA LYS A 98 11.43 -5.30 -14.28
C LYS A 98 11.94 -6.70 -13.89
N VAL A 99 11.07 -7.54 -13.34
CA VAL A 99 11.34 -8.95 -13.04
C VAL A 99 11.26 -9.74 -14.34
N LYS A 100 12.14 -9.39 -15.28
CA LYS A 100 12.08 -9.92 -16.64
C LYS A 100 12.52 -11.38 -16.69
N VAL A 101 13.49 -11.77 -15.86
CA VAL A 101 14.20 -13.05 -16.02
C VAL A 101 13.31 -14.27 -15.77
N PHE A 102 12.49 -14.28 -14.71
CA PHE A 102 11.69 -15.47 -14.37
C PHE A 102 10.40 -15.62 -15.18
N CYS A 103 9.83 -14.52 -15.67
CA CYS A 103 8.70 -14.57 -16.60
C CYS A 103 9.15 -14.76 -18.07
N GLN A 104 10.45 -14.66 -18.38
CA GLN A 104 10.98 -14.65 -19.75
C GLN A 104 11.07 -16.02 -20.43
N ASP A 105 11.19 -17.11 -19.68
CA ASP A 105 11.22 -18.45 -20.28
C ASP A 105 9.92 -18.74 -21.04
N CYS A 106 8.80 -18.15 -20.58
CA CYS A 106 7.49 -18.22 -21.23
C CYS A 106 7.28 -17.23 -22.37
N ALA A 107 7.98 -16.10 -22.36
CA ALA A 107 7.93 -15.15 -23.48
C ALA A 107 8.73 -15.67 -24.70
N SER A 108 9.72 -16.53 -24.45
CA SER A 108 10.61 -17.10 -25.47
C SER A 108 10.02 -18.35 -26.13
N ASP A 109 9.30 -19.17 -25.36
CA ASP A 109 8.50 -20.29 -25.85
C ASP A 109 7.13 -20.34 -25.13
N PRO A 110 6.09 -19.72 -25.71
CA PRO A 110 4.73 -19.74 -25.13
C PRO A 110 4.13 -21.15 -25.03
N ASN A 111 4.69 -22.14 -25.72
CA ASN A 111 4.22 -23.52 -25.73
C ASN A 111 4.91 -24.39 -24.67
N LEU A 112 5.86 -23.84 -23.91
CA LEU A 112 6.49 -24.57 -22.82
C LEU A 112 5.41 -25.01 -21.81
N PRO A 113 5.36 -26.30 -21.43
CA PRO A 113 4.41 -26.76 -20.42
C PRO A 113 4.56 -25.96 -19.12
N GLY A 114 3.49 -25.28 -18.68
CA GLY A 114 3.48 -24.45 -17.47
C GLY A 114 3.57 -22.94 -17.70
N CYS A 115 3.67 -22.47 -18.95
CA CYS A 115 3.87 -21.05 -19.27
C CYS A 115 2.62 -20.16 -19.38
N HIS A 116 1.44 -20.72 -19.15
CA HIS A 116 0.19 -19.95 -19.05
C HIS A 116 -0.16 -19.74 -17.57
N ASN A 117 -0.46 -18.50 -17.18
CA ASN A 117 -0.91 -18.10 -15.83
C ASN A 117 0.15 -18.24 -14.71
N ILE A 118 1.42 -17.98 -15.01
CA ILE A 118 2.45 -17.88 -13.95
C ILE A 118 2.22 -16.61 -13.14
N THR A 119 2.18 -16.76 -11.82
CA THR A 119 2.15 -15.63 -10.89
C THR A 119 3.53 -14.97 -10.86
N CYS A 120 3.58 -13.66 -11.00
CA CYS A 120 4.80 -12.86 -11.06
C CYS A 120 5.68 -13.15 -9.84
N PRO A 121 6.85 -13.80 -10.03
CA PRO A 121 7.73 -14.15 -8.93
C PRO A 121 8.48 -12.92 -8.42
N LEU A 122 8.83 -12.92 -7.14
CA LEU A 122 9.57 -11.85 -6.50
C LEU A 122 10.45 -12.43 -5.39
N LEU A 123 11.70 -11.99 -5.32
CA LEU A 123 12.60 -12.37 -4.23
C LEU A 123 12.34 -11.46 -3.04
N LEU A 124 11.81 -12.05 -1.98
CA LEU A 124 11.62 -11.39 -0.71
C LEU A 124 12.74 -11.76 0.24
N ASP A 125 13.00 -10.91 1.22
CA ASP A 125 13.96 -11.19 2.27
C ASP A 125 13.44 -10.82 3.66
N ASN A 126 13.89 -11.59 4.64
CA ASN A 126 13.80 -11.26 6.05
C ASN A 126 15.13 -10.63 6.47
N SER A 127 15.11 -9.31 6.61
CA SER A 127 16.27 -8.48 6.96
C SER A 127 16.76 -8.67 8.40
N VAL A 128 15.97 -9.32 9.28
CA VAL A 128 16.38 -9.65 10.66
C VAL A 128 17.40 -10.78 10.68
N ILE A 129 17.19 -11.79 9.84
CA ILE A 129 18.05 -13.00 9.78
C ILE A 129 18.91 -13.05 8.52
N GLY A 130 18.83 -12.03 7.65
CA GLY A 130 19.61 -11.96 6.41
C GLY A 130 19.29 -13.07 5.41
N THR A 131 18.05 -13.57 5.40
CA THR A 131 17.65 -14.70 4.55
C THR A 131 16.73 -14.23 3.44
N GLY A 132 17.03 -14.64 2.21
CA GLY A 132 16.23 -14.41 1.03
C GLY A 132 15.51 -15.67 0.55
N THR A 133 14.34 -15.50 -0.07
CA THR A 133 13.62 -16.60 -0.71
C THR A 133 12.78 -16.12 -1.87
N GLU A 134 12.33 -17.06 -2.69
CA GLU A 134 11.35 -16.80 -3.74
C GLU A 134 9.95 -16.72 -3.13
N GLY A 135 9.21 -15.69 -3.51
CA GLY A 135 7.78 -15.57 -3.30
C GLY A 135 7.09 -15.21 -4.61
N ALA A 136 5.79 -14.99 -4.51
CA ALA A 136 4.96 -14.66 -5.65
C ALA A 136 4.07 -13.46 -5.33
N LEU A 137 3.82 -12.62 -6.33
CA LEU A 137 3.14 -11.36 -6.18
C LEU A 137 1.62 -11.53 -6.24
N PHE A 138 0.94 -10.98 -5.24
CA PHE A 138 -0.51 -10.99 -5.14
C PHE A 138 -1.04 -9.57 -4.91
N THR A 139 -2.34 -9.40 -5.13
CA THR A 139 -3.08 -8.23 -4.67
C THR A 139 -4.22 -8.68 -3.78
N ASP A 140 -4.48 -7.91 -2.72
CA ASP A 140 -5.65 -8.10 -1.87
C ASP A 140 -6.11 -6.74 -1.33
N VAL A 141 -7.26 -6.73 -0.66
CA VAL A 141 -7.76 -5.56 0.04
C VAL A 141 -7.01 -5.37 1.35
N PHE A 142 -6.61 -4.13 1.62
CA PHE A 142 -6.07 -3.70 2.91
C PHE A 142 -6.86 -2.52 3.44
N SER A 143 -6.93 -2.39 4.75
CA SER A 143 -7.47 -1.19 5.39
C SER A 143 -6.52 -0.56 6.40
N ILE A 144 -6.62 0.75 6.49
CA ILE A 144 -5.76 1.61 7.32
C ILE A 144 -6.56 2.84 7.75
N GLN A 145 -6.22 3.40 8.90
CA GLN A 145 -6.88 4.59 9.42
C GLN A 145 -6.40 5.85 8.69
N SER A 146 -7.34 6.70 8.31
CA SER A 146 -7.02 8.09 7.96
C SER A 146 -6.64 8.90 9.18
N THR A 147 -6.09 10.09 8.99
CA THR A 147 -5.83 11.04 10.09
C THR A 147 -5.89 12.48 9.59
N ASP A 148 -6.26 13.38 10.50
CA ASP A 148 -6.11 14.84 10.34
C ASP A 148 -4.72 15.34 10.79
N GLY A 149 -3.84 14.45 11.23
CA GLY A 149 -2.52 14.76 11.79
C GLY A 149 -2.50 14.79 13.32
N SER A 150 -3.65 14.76 13.99
CA SER A 150 -3.78 14.73 15.45
C SER A 150 -4.41 13.44 15.95
N ASN A 151 -5.49 13.01 15.30
CA ASN A 151 -6.28 11.85 15.72
C ASN A 151 -6.49 10.86 14.56
N PRO A 152 -6.66 9.57 14.86
CA PRO A 152 -7.19 8.61 13.90
C PRO A 152 -8.60 9.03 13.45
N GLY A 153 -8.81 9.03 12.13
CA GLY A 153 -10.07 9.31 11.48
C GLY A 153 -10.79 8.03 11.07
N ARG A 154 -11.51 8.10 9.96
CA ARG A 154 -12.22 6.94 9.40
C ARG A 154 -11.26 5.91 8.80
N VAL A 155 -11.67 4.64 8.82
CA VAL A 155 -10.99 3.57 8.08
C VAL A 155 -11.17 3.81 6.58
N VAL A 156 -10.09 3.61 5.83
CA VAL A 156 -10.10 3.61 4.37
C VAL A 156 -9.46 2.33 3.84
N PHE A 157 -9.72 2.01 2.58
CA PHE A 157 -9.32 0.73 1.99
C PHE A 157 -8.50 0.96 0.71
N VAL A 158 -7.54 0.08 0.47
CA VAL A 158 -6.85 -0.08 -0.80
C VAL A 158 -7.28 -1.43 -1.38
N PRO A 159 -8.20 -1.47 -2.37
CA PRO A 159 -8.79 -2.73 -2.84
C PRO A 159 -7.82 -3.72 -3.48
N LYS A 160 -6.72 -3.22 -4.04
CA LYS A 160 -5.71 -4.00 -4.75
C LYS A 160 -4.31 -3.54 -4.35
N LEU A 161 -3.97 -3.71 -3.07
CA LEU A 161 -2.61 -3.45 -2.61
C LEU A 161 -1.76 -4.67 -2.96
N THR A 162 -0.64 -4.42 -3.63
CA THR A 162 0.31 -5.42 -4.08
C THR A 162 1.22 -5.85 -2.93
N PHE A 163 1.39 -7.15 -2.72
CA PHE A 163 2.28 -7.71 -1.71
C PHE A 163 2.84 -9.05 -2.19
N SER A 164 3.94 -9.52 -1.60
CA SER A 164 4.48 -10.86 -1.88
C SER A 164 3.93 -11.88 -0.89
N CYS A 165 3.47 -13.02 -1.38
CA CYS A 165 3.21 -14.18 -0.55
C CYS A 165 4.52 -14.91 -0.26
N SER A 166 4.72 -15.27 1.00
CA SER A 166 5.95 -15.87 1.49
C SER A 166 5.73 -17.27 2.08
N PRO A 167 6.75 -18.15 2.03
CA PRO A 167 6.72 -19.43 2.75
C PRO A 167 6.86 -19.23 4.26
N THR A 168 6.48 -20.23 5.05
CA THR A 168 6.42 -20.13 6.52
C THR A 168 7.79 -19.91 7.16
N PHE A 169 8.82 -20.61 6.67
CA PHE A 169 10.16 -20.61 7.31
C PHE A 169 10.81 -19.22 7.34
N ILE A 170 10.43 -18.32 6.42
CA ILE A 170 11.02 -16.98 6.35
C ILE A 170 10.56 -16.07 7.50
N LEU A 171 9.58 -16.51 8.31
CA LEU A 171 9.17 -15.83 9.54
C LEU A 171 10.17 -16.02 10.69
N ASP A 172 11.17 -16.88 10.54
CA ASP A 172 12.17 -17.13 11.59
C ASP A 172 12.83 -15.82 12.07
N GLY A 173 13.01 -15.72 13.38
CA GLY A 173 13.56 -14.54 14.03
C GLY A 173 12.61 -13.34 14.15
N LEU A 174 11.42 -13.35 13.54
CA LEU A 174 10.41 -12.31 13.75
C LEU A 174 9.70 -12.47 15.10
N ALA A 175 9.14 -11.37 15.60
CA ALA A 175 8.39 -11.38 16.86
C ALA A 175 7.20 -12.35 16.82
N SER A 176 6.81 -12.86 17.99
CA SER A 176 5.72 -13.84 18.08
C SER A 176 4.41 -13.32 17.48
N GLY A 177 3.78 -14.16 16.65
CA GLY A 177 2.51 -13.85 15.96
C GLY A 177 2.65 -12.88 14.79
N VAL A 178 3.86 -12.46 14.42
CA VAL A 178 4.09 -11.72 13.17
C VAL A 178 3.87 -12.65 11.98
N LYS A 179 3.23 -12.11 10.95
CA LYS A 179 2.90 -12.81 9.69
C LYS A 179 3.63 -12.26 8.48
N GLY A 180 4.55 -11.32 8.68
CA GLY A 180 5.46 -10.86 7.64
C GLY A 180 6.07 -9.49 7.93
N MET A 181 6.54 -8.79 6.90
CA MET A 181 7.23 -7.50 7.04
C MET A 181 6.62 -6.41 6.16
N ALA A 182 6.43 -5.23 6.74
CA ALA A 182 5.95 -4.03 6.06
C ALA A 182 7.14 -3.20 5.56
N GLY A 183 7.52 -3.41 4.29
CA GLY A 183 8.59 -2.65 3.63
C GLY A 183 8.21 -1.20 3.34
N LEU A 184 9.02 -0.26 3.87
CA LEU A 184 8.88 1.19 3.70
C LEU A 184 9.94 1.81 2.78
N GLY A 185 10.70 0.97 2.08
CA GLY A 185 11.81 1.36 1.22
C GLY A 185 11.40 2.18 -0.01
N ARG A 186 12.39 2.56 -0.81
CA ARG A 186 12.21 3.46 -1.97
C ARG A 186 11.88 2.71 -3.26
N THR A 187 10.84 1.89 -3.26
CA THR A 187 10.38 1.14 -4.45
C THR A 187 8.94 1.51 -4.84
N GLU A 188 8.53 1.23 -6.06
CA GLU A 188 7.15 1.50 -6.54
C GLU A 188 6.08 0.66 -5.83
N ILE A 189 6.44 -0.51 -5.31
CA ILE A 189 5.54 -1.42 -4.56
C ILE A 189 5.77 -1.43 -3.05
N SER A 190 6.57 -0.50 -2.52
CA SER A 190 6.64 -0.29 -1.07
C SER A 190 5.31 0.24 -0.52
N LEU A 191 5.05 0.00 0.76
CA LEU A 191 3.81 0.43 1.39
C LEU A 191 3.57 1.96 1.24
N PRO A 192 4.55 2.86 1.48
CA PRO A 192 4.37 4.30 1.28
C PRO A 192 4.02 4.68 -0.17
N SER A 193 4.63 4.03 -1.16
CA SER A 193 4.36 4.30 -2.59
C SER A 193 2.94 3.93 -2.96
N GLN A 194 2.51 2.73 -2.60
CA GLN A 194 1.21 2.21 -3.00
C GLN A 194 0.07 3.01 -2.39
N ILE A 195 0.12 3.31 -1.09
CA ILE A 195 -0.94 4.05 -0.42
C ILE A 195 -0.96 5.53 -0.85
N SER A 196 0.20 6.14 -1.08
CA SER A 196 0.25 7.52 -1.60
C SER A 196 -0.33 7.62 -3.00
N ALA A 197 -0.09 6.63 -3.86
CA ALA A 197 -0.71 6.54 -5.18
C ALA A 197 -2.23 6.30 -5.08
N ALA A 198 -2.67 5.34 -4.26
CA ALA A 198 -4.09 5.01 -4.06
C ALA A 198 -4.90 6.23 -3.60
N PHE A 199 -4.36 6.98 -2.64
CA PHE A 199 -5.01 8.15 -2.06
C PHE A 199 -4.49 9.48 -2.60
N ARG A 200 -3.71 9.50 -3.70
CA ARG A 200 -3.11 10.68 -4.36
C ARG A 200 -2.71 11.80 -3.39
N PHE A 201 -1.95 11.43 -2.36
CA PHE A 201 -1.23 12.39 -1.53
C PHE A 201 0.27 12.26 -1.78
N SER A 202 1.08 13.17 -1.23
CA SER A 202 2.53 13.16 -1.43
C SER A 202 3.16 11.85 -0.96
N ARG A 203 4.03 11.24 -1.77
CA ARG A 203 4.84 10.06 -1.43
C ARG A 203 5.91 10.42 -0.39
N LYS A 204 5.47 10.58 0.86
CA LYS A 204 6.29 10.81 2.04
C LYS A 204 5.62 10.17 3.24
N PHE A 205 6.41 9.90 4.28
CA PHE A 205 5.92 9.39 5.55
C PHE A 205 6.81 9.90 6.67
N ALA A 206 6.30 9.85 7.90
CA ALA A 206 7.03 10.19 9.11
C ALA A 206 6.94 9.04 10.10
N ILE A 207 8.01 8.79 10.84
CA ILE A 207 8.07 7.75 11.86
C ILE A 207 8.40 8.40 13.20
N CYS A 208 7.62 8.09 14.22
CA CYS A 208 7.91 8.40 15.62
C CYS A 208 7.83 7.10 16.42
N LEU A 209 8.98 6.46 16.67
CA LEU A 209 9.04 5.19 17.40
C LEU A 209 9.09 5.43 18.90
N SER A 210 8.33 4.63 19.66
CA SER A 210 8.39 4.63 21.11
C SER A 210 9.53 3.75 21.60
N SER A 211 10.32 4.23 22.56
CA SER A 211 11.33 3.40 23.24
C SER A 211 10.71 2.40 24.24
N SER A 212 9.49 2.70 24.70
CA SER A 212 8.67 1.91 25.62
C SER A 212 8.04 0.72 24.91
N THR A 213 7.95 -0.41 25.60
CA THR A 213 7.20 -1.60 25.16
C THR A 213 5.72 -1.55 25.58
N ARG A 214 5.32 -0.50 26.30
CA ARG A 214 3.96 -0.30 26.81
C ARG A 214 3.17 0.75 26.04
N ASP A 215 3.87 1.64 25.34
CA ASP A 215 3.29 2.77 24.63
C ASP A 215 3.59 2.66 23.14
N ASN A 216 2.58 2.97 22.33
CA ASN A 216 2.71 2.94 20.88
C ASN A 216 3.43 4.20 20.39
N GLY A 217 4.38 3.99 19.47
CA GLY A 217 4.75 4.99 18.49
C GLY A 217 3.74 5.03 17.33
N VAL A 218 4.10 5.75 16.28
CA VAL A 218 3.22 5.99 15.14
C VAL A 218 4.02 6.20 13.85
N ILE A 219 3.46 5.72 12.75
CA ILE A 219 3.88 6.04 11.39
C ILE A 219 2.74 6.81 10.72
N PHE A 220 3.07 7.97 10.17
CA PHE A 220 2.17 8.78 9.35
C PHE A 220 2.53 8.61 7.89
N PHE A 221 1.54 8.38 7.03
CA PHE A 221 1.73 8.38 5.58
C PHE A 221 1.04 9.59 4.96
N GLY A 222 1.71 10.22 3.99
CA GLY A 222 1.26 11.47 3.41
C GLY A 222 1.84 12.68 4.14
N GLY A 223 1.20 13.84 3.96
CA GLY A 223 1.66 15.09 4.54
C GLY A 223 0.62 15.77 5.41
N GLY A 224 1.11 16.71 6.20
CA GLY A 224 0.28 17.50 7.09
C GLY A 224 1.04 17.83 8.36
N SER A 225 0.30 18.30 9.35
CA SER A 225 0.76 18.44 10.72
C SER A 225 0.95 17.08 11.38
N TYR A 226 1.89 17.00 12.31
CA TYR A 226 2.08 15.84 13.19
C TYR A 226 1.89 16.35 14.61
N VAL A 227 0.64 16.33 15.07
CA VAL A 227 0.24 16.91 16.36
C VAL A 227 0.30 15.83 17.42
N MET A 228 1.27 15.95 18.30
CA MET A 228 1.44 15.05 19.46
C MET A 228 0.81 15.66 20.70
N LEU A 229 0.41 14.84 21.66
CA LEU A 229 -0.03 15.34 22.96
C LEU A 229 1.10 16.16 23.63
N PRO A 230 0.79 17.31 24.26
CA PRO A 230 -0.54 17.89 24.52
C PRO A 230 -0.97 18.96 23.49
N ASN A 231 -0.92 18.69 22.18
CA ASN A 231 -1.19 19.59 21.03
C ASN A 231 0.04 20.34 20.48
N ILE A 232 1.17 19.63 20.38
CA ILE A 232 2.43 20.14 19.80
C ILE A 232 2.58 19.60 18.38
N ASP A 233 2.59 20.50 17.41
CA ASP A 233 2.85 20.15 16.00
C ASP A 233 4.36 20.04 15.73
N VAL A 234 4.89 18.83 15.82
CA VAL A 234 6.33 18.56 15.64
C VAL A 234 6.78 18.71 14.18
N SER A 235 5.84 18.74 13.22
CA SER A 235 6.17 18.94 11.80
C SER A 235 6.81 20.31 11.52
N LYS A 236 6.57 21.31 12.38
CA LYS A 236 7.10 22.68 12.28
C LYS A 236 8.55 22.82 12.71
N SER A 237 9.10 21.81 13.38
CA SER A 237 10.45 21.83 13.96
C SER A 237 11.40 20.84 13.28
N LEU A 238 11.03 20.34 12.10
CA LEU A 238 11.86 19.40 11.34
C LEU A 238 13.10 20.11 10.77
N ILE A 239 14.24 19.46 10.93
CA ILE A 239 15.51 19.83 10.29
C ILE A 239 15.74 18.84 9.15
N TYR A 240 16.11 19.36 7.98
CA TYR A 240 16.20 18.57 6.75
C TYR A 240 17.65 18.34 6.32
N THR A 241 17.89 17.17 5.76
CA THR A 241 19.13 16.80 5.08
C THR A 241 18.79 16.03 3.79
N PRO A 242 19.62 16.10 2.73
CA PRO A 242 19.38 15.32 1.53
C PRO A 242 19.31 13.81 1.81
N LEU A 243 18.30 13.14 1.26
CA LEU A 243 18.19 11.69 1.30
C LEU A 243 18.97 11.07 0.13
N ILE A 244 20.09 10.42 0.46
CA ILE A 244 21.00 9.82 -0.53
C ILE A 244 20.42 8.49 -1.05
N PHE A 245 20.72 8.15 -2.30
CA PHE A 245 20.44 6.85 -2.88
C PHE A 245 21.74 6.06 -3.00
N ASN A 246 21.78 4.87 -2.41
CA ASN A 246 22.89 3.94 -2.62
C ASN A 246 22.63 3.17 -3.93
N PRO A 247 23.52 3.27 -4.94
CA PRO A 247 23.36 2.50 -6.18
C PRO A 247 23.55 0.99 -6.00
N VAL A 248 24.10 0.55 -4.86
CA VAL A 248 24.31 -0.86 -4.53
C VAL A 248 23.19 -1.34 -3.61
N SER A 249 22.53 -2.43 -4.00
CA SER A 249 21.50 -3.07 -3.19
C SER A 249 22.12 -3.67 -1.92
N THR A 250 21.44 -3.47 -0.78
CA THR A 250 21.77 -4.10 0.51
C THR A 250 20.76 -5.18 0.90
N ALA A 251 19.84 -5.55 0.00
CA ALA A 251 18.86 -6.59 0.25
C ALA A 251 19.53 -7.97 0.31
N SER A 252 19.00 -8.85 1.15
CA SER A 252 19.53 -10.21 1.33
C SER A 252 19.25 -11.09 0.10
N ALA A 253 18.23 -10.71 -0.68
CA ALA A 253 17.93 -11.30 -1.97
C ALA A 253 18.02 -10.23 -3.07
N TYR A 254 18.73 -10.55 -4.16
CA TYR A 254 18.95 -9.62 -5.26
C TYR A 254 18.08 -9.97 -6.46
N GLN A 255 17.11 -9.10 -6.77
CA GLN A 255 16.36 -9.17 -8.01
C GLN A 255 17.18 -8.54 -9.15
N LEU A 256 17.51 -9.31 -10.19
CA LEU A 256 18.11 -8.78 -11.41
C LEU A 256 17.05 -7.95 -12.18
N THR A 257 16.95 -6.66 -11.87
CA THR A 257 16.16 -5.72 -12.67
C THR A 257 17.05 -5.14 -13.78
N ARG A 258 16.87 -5.59 -15.02
CA ARG A 258 17.52 -4.97 -16.20
C ARG A 258 16.64 -3.84 -16.75
#